data_AF-A0A3D5C0S6-F1
#
_entry.id   AF-A0A3D5C0S6-F1
#
_cell.length_a   1.000
_cell.length_b   1.000
_cell.length_c   1.000
_cell.angle_alpha   90.00
_cell.angle_beta   90.00
_cell.angle_gamma   90.00
#
_symmetry.space_group_name_H-M   'P 1'
#
loop_
_entity.id
_entity.type
_entity.pdbx_description
1 polymer ?
#
loop_
_entity_poly.entity_id
_entity_poly.type
_entity_poly.pdbx_seq_one_letter_code
_entity_poly.pdbx_strand_id
1 'polypeptide(L)' 'LQTTSKYNTYVTGGLPPGPIAGPGLKSITAAANPANTSYLFFVARGDGSHEFARTNEEHEVNMKRYLR' A
#
# COMPACT_ATOMS: atom_id res chain seq x y z
N LEU A 1 7.57 13.22 -4.98
CA LEU A 1 6.18 12.70 -5.04
C LEU A 1 5.20 13.64 -5.74
N GLN A 2 5.52 14.94 -5.93
CA GLN A 2 4.57 15.91 -6.50
C GLN A 2 4.58 16.02 -8.04
N THR A 3 5.54 15.38 -8.72
CA THR A 3 5.66 15.44 -10.18
C THR A 3 4.51 14.70 -10.86
N THR A 4 3.81 15.38 -11.78
CA THR A 4 2.70 14.78 -12.54
C THR A 4 3.22 13.74 -13.54
N SER A 5 2.66 12.54 -13.47
CA SER A 5 2.90 11.43 -14.41
C SER A 5 1.73 10.46 -14.32
N LYS A 6 1.38 9.80 -15.43
CA LYS A 6 0.34 8.74 -15.46
C LYS A 6 0.66 7.55 -14.53
N TYR A 7 1.92 7.39 -14.13
CA TYR A 7 2.36 6.35 -13.19
C TYR A 7 2.45 6.81 -11.73
N ASN A 8 2.22 8.10 -11.43
CA ASN A 8 2.29 8.61 -10.07
C ASN A 8 0.93 8.51 -9.37
N THR A 9 0.75 7.45 -8.57
CA THR A 9 -0.47 7.17 -7.81
C THR A 9 -0.69 8.10 -6.60
N TYR A 10 0.26 8.98 -6.26
CA TYR A 10 0.02 10.04 -5.26
C TYR A 10 -0.88 11.15 -5.79
N VAL A 11 -0.87 11.40 -7.11
CA VAL A 11 -1.58 12.52 -7.74
C VAL A 11 -2.61 12.07 -8.78
N THR A 12 -2.55 10.82 -9.22
CA THR A 12 -3.49 10.21 -10.16
C THR A 12 -4.26 9.11 -9.45
N GLY A 13 -5.59 9.20 -9.40
CA GLY A 13 -6.44 8.15 -8.82
C GLY A 13 -6.53 6.91 -9.71
N GLY A 14 -6.65 5.74 -9.10
CA GLY A 14 -6.78 4.45 -9.79
C GLY A 14 -5.45 3.76 -10.10
N LEU A 15 -5.50 2.78 -11.00
CA LEU A 15 -4.32 2.02 -11.43
C LEU A 15 -3.54 2.79 -12.52
N PRO A 16 -2.20 2.65 -12.58
CA PRO A 16 -1.40 3.17 -13.68
C PRO A 16 -1.76 2.48 -15.01
N PRO A 17 -1.37 3.06 -16.18
CA PRO A 17 -1.71 2.50 -17.50
C PRO A 17 -1.20 1.09 -17.78
N GLY A 18 -0.21 0.61 -17.01
CA GLY A 18 0.36 -0.71 -17.14
C GLY A 18 1.19 -1.11 -15.92
N PRO A 19 1.67 -2.36 -15.86
CA PRO A 19 2.48 -2.85 -14.75
C PRO A 19 3.82 -2.11 -14.66
N ILE A 20 4.38 -2.02 -13.45
CA ILE A 20 5.67 -1.38 -13.18
C ILE A 20 6.82 -2.39 -13.04
N ALA A 21 6.52 -3.69 -12.97
CA ALA A 21 7.47 -4.78 -12.80
C ALA A 21 6.87 -6.10 -13.31
N GLY A 22 7.69 -7.15 -13.41
CA GLY A 22 7.24 -8.52 -13.65
C GLY A 22 6.79 -9.21 -12.36
N PRO A 23 5.49 -9.48 -12.14
CA PRO A 23 5.01 -10.07 -10.90
C PRO A 23 5.29 -11.57 -10.84
N GLY A 24 5.70 -12.05 -9.67
CA GLY A 24 5.78 -13.49 -9.40
C GLY A 24 4.41 -14.11 -9.16
N LEU A 25 4.34 -15.45 -9.16
CA LEU A 25 3.09 -16.20 -8.97
C LEU A 25 2.33 -15.78 -7.70
N LYS A 26 3.03 -15.62 -6.58
CA LYS A 26 2.43 -15.20 -5.30
C LYS A 26 1.72 -13.84 -5.42
N SER A 27 2.30 -12.89 -6.14
CA SER A 27 1.71 -11.57 -6.37
C SER A 27 0.47 -11.63 -7.27
N ILE A 28 0.51 -12.47 -8.32
CA ILE A 28 -0.65 -12.69 -9.20
C ILE A 28 -1.81 -13.33 -8.42
N THR A 29 -1.53 -14.37 -7.63
CA THR A 29 -2.55 -15.03 -6.82
C THR A 29 -3.19 -14.07 -5.81
N ALA A 30 -2.38 -13.23 -5.15
CA ALA A 30 -2.88 -12.24 -4.19
C ALA A 30 -3.74 -11.16 -4.85
N ALA A 31 -3.39 -10.72 -6.07
CA ALA A 31 -4.20 -9.77 -6.84
C ALA A 31 -5.53 -10.39 -7.30
N ALA A 32 -5.53 -11.66 -7.69
CA ALA A 32 -6.73 -12.37 -8.14
C ALA A 32 -7.64 -12.82 -6.97
N ASN A 33 -7.06 -13.11 -5.80
CA ASN A 33 -7.76 -13.62 -4.62
C ASN A 33 -7.32 -12.84 -3.36
N PRO A 34 -7.75 -11.57 -3.21
CA PRO A 34 -7.35 -10.76 -2.08
C PRO A 34 -7.98 -11.27 -0.77
N ALA A 35 -7.33 -10.96 0.35
CA ALA A 35 -7.92 -11.18 1.66
C ALA A 35 -9.14 -10.27 1.85
N ASN A 36 -10.24 -10.81 2.38
CA ASN A 36 -11.43 -10.02 2.70
C ASN A 36 -11.19 -9.23 3.99
N THR A 37 -10.79 -7.96 3.86
CA THR A 37 -10.50 -7.07 4.98
C THR A 37 -10.96 -5.65 4.67
N SER A 38 -11.12 -4.84 5.70
CA SER A 38 -11.49 -3.42 5.58
C SER A 38 -10.30 -2.48 5.79
N TYR A 39 -9.06 -2.98 5.65
CA TYR A 39 -7.86 -2.18 5.86
C TYR A 39 -7.62 -1.27 4.66
N LEU A 40 -7.31 0.00 4.94
CA LEU A 40 -7.01 1.02 3.92
C LEU A 40 -5.58 1.54 4.01
N PHE A 41 -4.93 1.36 5.17
CA PHE A 41 -3.59 1.88 5.44
C PHE A 41 -2.68 0.78 5.98
N PHE A 42 -1.38 0.90 5.71
CA PHE A 42 -0.36 0.05 6.31
C PHE A 42 0.93 0.86 6.55
N VAL A 43 1.70 0.48 7.57
CA VAL A 43 3.04 1.03 7.85
C VAL A 43 3.99 -0.10 8.22
N ALA A 44 5.25 -0.01 7.81
CA ALA A 44 6.27 -1.00 8.18
C ALA A 44 6.58 -0.91 9.69
N ARG A 45 6.70 -2.05 10.37
CA ARG A 45 7.07 -2.12 11.79
C ARG A 45 8.59 -2.08 12.04
N GLY A 46 9.40 -2.25 10.99
CA GLY A 46 10.86 -2.28 11.06
C GLY A 46 11.47 -3.68 11.23
N ASP A 47 10.65 -4.70 11.50
CA ASP A 47 11.05 -6.11 11.64
C ASP A 47 10.76 -6.96 10.39
N GLY A 48 10.41 -6.30 9.28
CA GLY A 48 9.96 -6.95 8.04
C GLY A 48 8.45 -7.23 7.98
N SER A 49 7.70 -6.90 9.04
CA SER A 49 6.23 -6.96 9.06
C SER A 49 5.58 -5.58 8.91
N HIS A 50 4.25 -5.58 8.75
CA HIS A 50 3.43 -4.38 8.62
C HIS A 50 2.34 -4.33 9.69
N GLU A 51 2.02 -3.11 10.12
CA GLU A 51 0.81 -2.80 10.88
C GLU A 51 -0.26 -2.27 9.93
N PHE A 52 -1.50 -2.77 10.02
CA PHE A 52 -2.61 -2.40 9.16
C PHE A 52 -3.65 -1.57 9.92
N ALA A 53 -4.29 -0.62 9.25
CA ALA A 53 -5.28 0.29 9.83
C ALA A 53 -6.48 0.51 8.90
N ARG A 54 -7.66 0.73 9.48
CA ARG A 54 -8.92 0.98 8.78
C ARG A 54 -9.15 2.47 8.56
N THR A 55 -8.69 3.31 9.49
CA THR A 55 -8.84 4.77 9.42
C THR A 55 -7.49 5.48 9.38
N ASN A 56 -7.51 6.76 8.99
CA ASN A 56 -6.30 7.58 8.96
C ASN A 56 -5.77 7.85 10.38
N GLU A 57 -6.64 8.00 11.37
CA GLU A 57 -6.27 8.25 12.76
C GLU A 57 -5.51 7.05 13.35
N GLU A 58 -6.00 5.82 13.09
CA GLU A 58 -5.29 4.59 13.44
C GLU A 58 -3.91 4.53 12.76
N HIS A 59 -3.86 4.91 11.48
CA HIS A 59 -2.61 4.95 10.73
C HIS A 59 -1.61 5.96 11.31
N GLU A 60 -2.04 7.15 11.69
CA GLU A 60 -1.18 8.17 12.32
C GLU A 60 -0.60 7.71 13.66
N VAL A 61 -1.40 7.00 14.47
CA VAL A 61 -0.91 6.39 15.72
C VAL A 61 0.15 5.32 15.42
N ASN A 62 -0.09 4.48 14.42
CA ASN A 62 0.86 3.45 14.00
C ASN A 62 2.15 4.07 13.43
N MET A 63 2.03 5.14 12.63
CA MET A 63 3.18 5.89 12.13
C MET A 63 4.05 6.40 13.29
N LYS A 64 3.46 7.08 14.28
CA LYS A 64 4.20 7.58 15.45
C LYS A 64 4.86 6.46 16.27
N ARG A 65 4.28 5.26 16.26
CA ARG A 65 4.83 4.10 16.96
C ARG A 65 6.03 3.48 16.25
N TYR A 66 5.95 3.33 14.92
CA TYR A 66 6.91 2.53 14.16
C TYR A 66 7.90 3.33 13.31
N LEU A 67 7.54 4.54 12.87
CA LEU A 67 8.44 5.46 12.20
C LEU A 67 9.11 6.34 13.27
N ARG A 68 10.39 6.08 13.52
CA ARG A 68 11.26 6.96 14.34
C ARG A 68 12.14 7.79 13.43
#